data_AF-A0AAW0K7J2-F1
#
_entry.id   AF-A0AAW0K7J2-F1
#
_cell.length_a   1.000
_cell.length_b   1.000
_cell.length_c   1.000
_cell.angle_alpha   90.00
_cell.angle_beta   90.00
_cell.angle_gamma   90.00
#
_symmetry.space_group_name_H-M   'P 1'
#
loop_
_entity.id
_entity.type
_entity.pdbx_description
1 polymer ?
#
loop_
_entity_poly.entity_id
_entity_poly.type
_entity_poly.pdbx_seq_one_letter_code
_entity_poly.pdbx_strand_id
1 'polypeptide(L)' 'HSERARLYLAALKGDWKSVKDMPNIQREINKKRETTLHTAAAANQENFVKNLVNVMSSDDLKAVNTVETLP' A
#
# COMPACT_ATOMS: atom_id res chain seq x y z
N HIS A 1 -0.59 7.68 18.36
CA HIS A 1 0.11 6.97 17.26
C HIS A 1 -0.10 7.73 15.96
N SER A 2 0.95 7.90 15.14
CA SER A 2 0.82 8.52 13.81
C SER A 2 0.06 7.59 12.86
N GLU A 3 -0.68 8.16 11.90
CA GLU A 3 -1.43 7.37 10.91
C GLU A 3 -0.54 6.41 10.11
N ARG A 4 0.72 6.80 9.84
CA ARG A 4 1.72 5.92 9.19
C ARG A 4 1.99 4.66 10.00
N ALA A 5 2.13 4.78 11.32
CA ALA A 5 2.31 3.62 12.20
C ALA A 5 1.08 2.71 12.21
N ARG A 6 -0.14 3.30 12.16
CA ARG A 6 -1.38 2.53 12.05
C ARG A 6 -1.44 1.74 10.75
N LEU A 7 -1.16 2.38 9.60
CA LEU A 7 -1.12 1.72 8.30
C LEU A 7 -0.07 0.61 8.24
N TYR A 8 1.12 0.86 8.77
CA TYR A 8 2.18 -0.15 8.82
C TYR A 8 1.77 -1.39 9.62
N LEU A 9 1.24 -1.20 10.83
CA LEU A 9 0.78 -2.33 11.65
C LEU A 9 -0.41 -3.05 11.03
N ALA A 10 -1.35 -2.31 10.42
CA ALA A 10 -2.50 -2.88 9.75
C ALA A 10 -2.09 -3.73 8.53
N ALA A 11 -1.20 -3.20 7.68
CA ALA A 11 -0.67 -3.92 6.52
C ALA A 11 0.16 -5.15 6.94
N LEU A 12 0.93 -5.05 8.01
CA LEU A 12 1.74 -6.15 8.53
C LEU A 12 0.87 -7.27 9.13
N LYS A 13 -0.24 -6.93 9.78
CA LYS A 13 -1.14 -7.87 10.47
C LYS A 13 -2.37 -8.30 9.67
N GLY A 14 -2.63 -7.68 8.52
CA GLY A 14 -3.85 -7.89 7.73
C GLY A 14 -5.10 -7.22 8.33
N ASP A 15 -4.96 -6.25 9.23
CA ASP A 15 -6.08 -5.56 9.89
C ASP A 15 -6.68 -4.46 9.00
N TRP A 16 -7.47 -4.88 8.00
CA TRP A 16 -8.16 -3.94 7.11
C TRP A 16 -9.18 -3.06 7.85
N LYS A 17 -9.84 -3.60 8.87
CA LYS A 17 -10.96 -2.93 9.55
C LYS A 17 -10.53 -1.64 10.25
N SER A 18 -9.30 -1.57 10.75
CA SER A 18 -8.80 -0.37 11.43
C SER A 18 -8.39 0.78 10.49
N VAL A 19 -8.29 0.51 9.18
CA VAL A 19 -7.78 1.48 8.20
C VAL A 19 -8.71 1.75 7.02
N LYS A 20 -9.74 0.92 6.78
CA LYS A 20 -10.62 1.01 5.60
C LYS A 20 -11.29 2.37 5.37
N ASP A 21 -11.52 3.13 6.44
CA ASP A 21 -12.18 4.44 6.40
C ASP A 21 -11.16 5.61 6.47
N MET A 22 -9.85 5.29 6.46
CA MET A 22 -8.81 6.32 6.44
C MET A 22 -8.68 6.90 5.03
N PRO A 23 -8.45 8.22 4.88
CA PRO A 23 -8.06 8.77 3.61
C PRO A 23 -6.65 8.34 3.23
N ASN A 24 -6.39 8.22 1.92
CA ASN A 24 -5.04 8.01 1.36
C ASN A 24 -4.33 6.76 1.93
N ILE A 25 -5.01 5.62 2.03
CA ILE A 25 -4.48 4.37 2.62
C ILE A 25 -3.22 3.90 1.90
N GLN A 26 -3.19 4.05 0.57
CA GLN A 26 -2.05 3.68 -0.27
C GLN A 26 -1.05 4.84 -0.36
N ARG A 27 0.00 4.79 0.48
CA ARG A 27 1.07 5.81 0.52
C ARG A 27 2.34 5.25 1.11
N GLU A 28 3.45 6.00 1.01
CA GLU A 28 4.70 5.68 1.70
C GLU A 28 4.52 5.74 3.23
N ILE A 29 4.83 4.64 3.91
CA ILE A 29 4.58 4.45 5.34
C ILE A 29 5.83 4.18 6.17
N ASN A 30 7.00 3.97 5.54
CA ASN A 30 8.25 3.78 6.25
C ASN A 30 9.45 4.49 5.58
N LYS A 31 10.60 4.46 6.26
CA LYS A 31 11.83 5.15 5.82
C LYS A 31 12.42 4.61 4.52
N LYS A 32 12.07 3.38 4.14
CA LYS A 32 12.47 2.77 2.86
C LYS A 32 11.54 3.17 1.71
N ARG A 33 10.59 4.09 1.97
CA ARG A 33 9.57 4.51 1.01
C ARG A 33 8.67 3.36 0.55
N GLU A 34 8.57 2.29 1.36
CA GLU A 34 7.62 1.21 1.09
C GLU A 34 6.20 1.73 1.34
N THR A 35 5.27 1.27 0.51
CA THR A 35 3.86 1.65 0.58
C THR A 35 3.11 0.64 1.43
N THR A 36 1.87 0.99 1.78
CA THR A 36 0.94 0.05 2.41
C THR A 36 0.82 -1.25 1.60
N LEU A 37 0.73 -1.16 0.27
CA LEU A 37 0.72 -2.32 -0.63
C LEU A 37 2.02 -3.15 -0.54
N HIS A 38 3.20 -2.51 -0.57
CA HIS A 38 4.48 -3.22 -0.44
C HIS A 38 4.56 -4.02 0.87
N THR A 39 4.17 -3.40 2.00
CA THR A 39 4.19 -4.06 3.31
C THR A 39 3.18 -5.22 3.37
N ALA A 40 1.95 -5.03 2.90
CA ALA A 40 0.92 -6.07 2.93
C ALA A 40 1.27 -7.27 2.04
N ALA A 41 1.83 -7.02 0.85
CA ALA A 41 2.30 -8.06 -0.06
C ALA A 41 3.47 -8.86 0.55
N ALA A 42 4.48 -8.18 1.09
CA ALA A 42 5.63 -8.83 1.75
C ALA A 42 5.22 -9.66 2.98
N ALA A 43 4.14 -9.26 3.66
CA ALA A 43 3.58 -9.96 4.81
C ALA A 43 2.56 -11.06 4.46
N ASN A 44 2.35 -11.37 3.17
CA ASN A 44 1.38 -12.35 2.68
C ASN A 44 -0.07 -12.10 3.14
N GLN A 45 -0.48 -10.84 3.30
CA GLN A 45 -1.83 -10.49 3.73
C GLN A 45 -2.79 -10.40 2.54
N GLU A 46 -3.10 -11.54 1.92
CA GLU A 46 -3.86 -11.63 0.64
C GLU A 46 -5.19 -10.86 0.68
N ASN A 47 -6.01 -11.05 1.72
CA ASN A 47 -7.29 -10.35 1.85
C ASN A 47 -7.13 -8.84 2.02
N PHE A 48 -6.08 -8.42 2.72
CA PHE A 48 -5.77 -6.99 2.86
C PHE A 48 -5.36 -6.40 1.51
N VAL A 49 -4.51 -7.11 0.76
CA VAL A 49 -4.09 -6.71 -0.60
C VAL A 49 -5.29 -6.59 -1.53
N LYS A 50 -6.19 -7.59 -1.56
CA LYS A 50 -7.41 -7.54 -2.38
C LYS A 50 -8.27 -6.32 -2.04
N ASN A 51 -8.51 -6.06 -0.76
CA ASN A 51 -9.31 -4.91 -0.33
C ASN A 51 -8.64 -3.58 -0.69
N LEU A 52 -7.32 -3.49 -0.51
CA LEU A 52 -6.56 -2.28 -0.83
C LEU A 52 -6.58 -1.99 -2.34
N VAL A 53 -6.34 -2.99 -3.18
CA VAL A 53 -6.37 -2.85 -4.65
C VAL A 53 -7.76 -2.44 -5.13
N ASN A 54 -8.83 -2.95 -4.51
CA ASN A 54 -10.21 -2.58 -4.87
C ASN A 54 -10.57 -1.12 -4.59
N VAL A 55 -9.85 -0.42 -3.71
CA VAL A 55 -10.09 1.00 -3.40
C VAL A 55 -9.03 1.94 -3.97
N MET A 56 -7.98 1.40 -4.60
CA MET A 56 -6.95 2.18 -5.27
C MET A 56 -7.48 2.78 -6.57
N SER A 57 -7.05 3.99 -6.89
CA SER A 57 -7.35 4.62 -8.18
C SER A 57 -6.54 3.96 -9.30
N SER A 58 -6.96 4.16 -10.55
CA SER A 58 -6.17 3.71 -11.69
C SER A 58 -4.76 4.32 -11.69
N ASP A 59 -4.59 5.54 -11.17
CA ASP A 59 -3.29 6.18 -11.06
C ASP A 59 -2.38 5.48 -10.06
N ASP A 60 -2.92 5.02 -8.93
CA ASP A 60 -2.17 4.24 -7.94
C ASP A 60 -1.70 2.88 -8.48
N LEU A 61 -2.39 2.36 -9.51
CA LEU A 61 -2.08 1.09 -10.18
C LEU A 61 -1.17 1.24 -11.40
N LYS A 62 -0.88 2.47 -11.84
CA LYS A 62 -0.03 2.71 -13.02
C LYS A 62 1.42 2.31 -12.69
N ALA A 63 1.84 1.17 -13.23
CA ALA A 63 3.26 0.90 -13.43
C ALA A 63 3.71 1.60 -14.72
N VAL A 64 4.44 2.70 -14.61
CA VAL A 64 5.06 3.35 -15.78
C VAL A 64 6.28 2.53 -16.17
N ASN A 65 6.15 1.79 -17.27
CA ASN A 65 7.27 1.06 -17.83
C ASN A 65 8.10 2.04 -18.66
N THR A 66 9.12 2.65 -18.04
CA THR A 66 10.09 3.45 -18.78
C THR A 66 11.01 2.49 -19.52
N VAL A 67 10.73 2.24 -20.80
CA VAL A 67 11.78 1.75 -21.70
C VAL A 67 12.89 2.78 -21.65
N GLU A 68 14.04 2.44 -21.05
CA GLU A 68 15.27 3.19 -21.22
C GLU A 68 15.65 3.12 -22.70
N THR A 69 15.13 4.04 -23.51
CA THR A 69 15.66 4.27 -24.85
C THR A 69 16.99 4.99 -24.65
N LEU A 70 18.05 4.19 -24.49
CA LEU A 70 19.42 4.69 -24.61
C LEU A 70 19.59 5.19 -26.06
N PRO A 71 20.05 6.45 -26.26
CA PRO A 71 20.40 6.98 -27.58
C PRO A 71 21.61 6.28 -28.19
#